data_AF-A0A3A4PAA3-F1
#
_entry.id   AF-A0A3A4PAA3-F1
#
_cell.length_a   1.000
_cell.length_b   1.000
_cell.length_c   1.000
_cell.angle_alpha   90.00
_cell.angle_beta   90.00
_cell.angle_gamma   90.00
#
_symmetry.space_group_name_H-M   'P 1'
#
loop_
_entity.id
_entity.type
_entity.pdbx_description
1 polymer ?
#
loop_
_entity_poly.entity_id
_entity_poly.type
_entity_poly.pdbx_seq_one_letter_code
_entity_poly.pdbx_strand_id
1 'polypeptide(L)'
;MMEGHTGAGEERTANPAVKTSFFTRRLTSKLGQKGVNVPPSVVSFLDTPLCTLNEQQSVYFEQKFCPLIPSIVSALEEIFNEVGADTEGWEDMMTYASNLDTPIKICANAVLVKKEREAQDVVSIKLKAEQRTKKIDLPSWFSQLSSSMG
;
A
#
# COMPACT_ATOMS: atom_id res chain seq x y z
N MET A 1 -34.80 -7.19 -53.47
CA MET A 1 -33.85 -8.20 -52.95
C MET A 1 -33.20 -7.58 -51.72
N MET A 2 -33.54 -8.09 -50.54
CA MET A 2 -32.84 -7.85 -49.27
C MET A 2 -31.63 -8.80 -49.17
N GLU A 3 -30.81 -8.61 -48.12
CA GLU A 3 -29.61 -9.35 -47.69
C GLU A 3 -28.29 -8.66 -48.12
N GLY A 4 -27.35 -8.31 -47.24
CA GLY A 4 -27.25 -8.52 -45.79
C GLY A 4 -26.10 -7.71 -45.17
N HIS A 5 -26.26 -7.38 -43.90
CA HIS A 5 -25.19 -6.95 -42.99
C HIS A 5 -24.11 -8.02 -42.86
N THR A 6 -22.86 -7.62 -42.53
CA THR A 6 -21.90 -8.22 -41.57
C THR A 6 -20.53 -7.60 -41.93
N GLY A 7 -19.89 -6.75 -41.13
CA GLY A 7 -19.45 -7.03 -39.76
C GLY A 7 -17.92 -7.03 -39.77
N ALA A 8 -17.28 -5.86 -39.84
CA ALA A 8 -15.86 -5.72 -39.56
C ALA A 8 -15.69 -5.60 -38.04
N GLY A 9 -15.84 -6.76 -37.38
CA GLY A 9 -15.54 -6.92 -35.96
C GLY A 9 -14.06 -6.69 -35.72
N GLU A 10 -13.79 -5.75 -34.83
CA GLU A 10 -12.49 -5.39 -34.30
C GLU A 10 -11.85 -6.61 -33.60
N GLU A 11 -10.98 -7.34 -34.32
CA GLU A 11 -10.12 -8.36 -33.71
C GLU A 11 -8.98 -7.66 -32.96
N ARG A 12 -9.30 -7.01 -31.85
CA ARG A 12 -8.34 -6.86 -30.77
C ARG A 12 -8.19 -8.24 -30.15
N THR A 13 -7.11 -8.93 -30.50
CA THR A 13 -6.58 -10.08 -29.77
C THR A 13 -6.37 -9.66 -28.31
N ALA A 14 -7.43 -9.75 -27.52
CA ALA A 14 -7.37 -9.72 -26.09
C ALA A 14 -6.67 -11.02 -25.69
N ASN A 15 -5.35 -10.96 -25.52
CA ASN A 15 -4.67 -11.82 -24.56
C ASN A 15 -5.60 -11.89 -23.34
N PRO A 16 -5.96 -13.07 -22.81
CA PRO A 16 -6.79 -13.15 -21.62
C PRO A 16 -6.03 -12.45 -20.51
N ALA A 17 -6.34 -11.17 -20.33
CA ALA A 17 -5.65 -10.31 -19.40
C ALA A 17 -5.94 -10.94 -18.05
N VAL A 18 -4.92 -11.59 -17.48
CA VAL A 18 -4.94 -12.07 -16.11
C VAL A 18 -5.55 -10.93 -15.29
N LYS A 19 -6.72 -11.15 -14.71
CA LYS A 19 -7.42 -10.12 -13.94
C LYS A 19 -6.64 -9.88 -12.66
N THR A 20 -5.56 -9.11 -12.76
CA THR A 20 -4.67 -8.77 -11.64
C THR A 20 -5.31 -7.67 -10.82
N SER A 21 -5.12 -7.71 -9.50
CA SER A 21 -5.53 -6.60 -8.63
C SER A 21 -4.77 -5.31 -8.96
N PHE A 22 -5.29 -4.20 -8.45
CA PHE A 22 -4.63 -2.90 -8.52
C PHE A 22 -3.18 -2.97 -7.99
N PHE A 23 -2.99 -3.58 -6.83
CA PHE A 23 -1.70 -3.69 -6.17
C PHE A 23 -0.70 -4.49 -7.00
N THR A 24 -1.10 -5.64 -7.52
CA THR A 24 -0.25 -6.45 -8.40
C THR A 24 0.13 -5.70 -9.66
N ARG A 25 -0.81 -4.98 -10.29
CA ARG A 25 -0.55 -4.19 -11.50
C ARG A 25 0.41 -3.04 -11.24
N ARG A 26 0.24 -2.32 -10.13
CA ARG A 26 1.14 -1.21 -9.76
C ARG A 26 2.52 -1.72 -9.39
N LEU A 27 2.60 -2.82 -8.64
CA LEU A 27 3.86 -3.45 -8.26
C LEU A 27 4.65 -3.90 -9.50
N THR A 28 4.01 -4.62 -10.42
CA THR A 28 4.64 -5.08 -11.67
C THR A 28 5.11 -3.93 -12.55
N SER A 29 4.30 -2.87 -12.69
CA SER A 29 4.71 -1.66 -13.41
C SER A 29 5.94 -1.00 -12.77
N LYS A 30 5.97 -0.91 -11.44
CA LYS A 30 7.08 -0.27 -10.71
C LYS A 30 8.36 -1.07 -10.78
N LEU A 31 8.26 -2.39 -10.64
CA LEU A 31 9.39 -3.30 -10.84
C LEU A 31 9.91 -3.23 -12.27
N GLY A 32 9.02 -3.14 -13.27
CA GLY A 32 9.38 -2.94 -14.67
C GLY A 32 10.17 -1.64 -14.91
N GLN A 33 9.79 -0.54 -14.27
CA GLN A 33 10.55 0.72 -14.32
C GLN A 33 11.95 0.60 -13.71
N LYS A 34 12.11 -0.27 -12.71
CA LYS A 34 13.42 -0.60 -12.09
C LYS A 34 14.20 -1.68 -12.87
N GLY A 35 13.73 -2.07 -14.06
CA GLY A 35 14.37 -3.10 -14.89
C GLY A 35 14.12 -4.54 -14.46
N VAL A 36 13.20 -4.77 -13.52
CA VAL A 36 12.85 -6.11 -13.01
C VAL A 36 11.63 -6.63 -13.75
N ASN A 37 11.80 -7.71 -14.51
CA ASN A 37 10.70 -8.40 -15.16
C ASN A 37 10.11 -9.45 -14.22
N VAL A 38 8.82 -9.33 -13.90
CA VAL A 38 8.12 -10.28 -13.02
C VAL A 38 7.42 -11.34 -13.88
N PRO A 39 7.73 -12.64 -13.71
CA PRO A 39 7.12 -13.69 -14.49
C PRO A 39 5.58 -13.71 -14.31
N PRO A 40 4.79 -13.98 -15.37
CA PRO A 40 3.32 -14.04 -15.29
C PRO A 40 2.78 -15.04 -14.24
N SER A 41 3.53 -16.12 -13.98
CA SER A 41 3.21 -17.09 -12.93
C SER A 41 3.29 -16.47 -11.53
N VAL A 42 4.28 -15.62 -11.27
CA VAL A 42 4.42 -14.88 -10.01
C VAL A 42 3.32 -13.83 -9.89
N VAL A 43 3.01 -13.13 -10.99
CA VAL A 43 1.90 -12.17 -11.04
C VAL A 43 0.56 -12.83 -10.68
N SER A 44 0.30 -14.01 -11.22
CA SER A 44 -0.94 -14.76 -10.92
C SER A 44 -0.94 -15.27 -9.46
N PHE A 45 0.21 -15.73 -8.97
CA PHE A 45 0.37 -16.19 -7.59
C PHE A 45 0.06 -15.09 -6.56
N LEU A 46 0.46 -13.84 -6.83
CA LEU A 46 0.22 -12.70 -5.94
C LEU A 46 -1.27 -12.46 -5.64
N ASP A 47 -2.12 -12.70 -6.62
CA ASP A 47 -3.58 -12.56 -6.52
C ASP A 47 -4.30 -13.89 -6.23
N THR A 48 -3.57 -14.98 -6.01
CA THR A 48 -4.16 -16.29 -5.69
C THR A 48 -4.48 -16.35 -4.19
N PRO A 49 -5.72 -16.71 -3.79
CA PRO A 49 -6.07 -16.88 -2.38
C PRO A 49 -5.22 -17.94 -1.69
N LEU A 50 -4.75 -17.64 -0.48
CA LEU A 50 -3.92 -18.57 0.30
C LEU A 50 -4.62 -19.90 0.59
N CYS A 51 -5.94 -19.88 0.78
CA CYS A 51 -6.75 -21.08 1.02
C CYS A 51 -6.87 -22.00 -0.22
N THR A 52 -6.44 -21.53 -1.39
CA THR A 52 -6.48 -22.29 -2.65
C THR A 52 -5.11 -22.80 -3.07
N LEU A 53 -4.05 -22.50 -2.32
CA LEU A 53 -2.71 -22.95 -2.64
C LEU A 53 -2.60 -24.47 -2.45
N ASN A 54 -1.99 -25.13 -3.43
CA ASN A 54 -1.58 -26.51 -3.29
C ASN A 54 -0.26 -26.62 -2.48
N GLU A 55 0.12 -27.84 -2.10
CA GLU A 55 1.31 -28.08 -1.27
C GLU A 55 2.60 -27.44 -1.84
N GLN A 56 2.83 -27.55 -3.16
CA GLN A 56 3.99 -26.95 -3.80
C GLN A 56 3.96 -25.41 -3.75
N GLN A 57 2.79 -24.83 -3.94
CA GLN A 57 2.59 -23.38 -3.86
C GLN A 57 2.72 -22.87 -2.43
N SER A 58 2.30 -23.65 -1.42
CA SER A 58 2.48 -23.34 -0.01
C SER A 58 3.97 -23.37 0.37
N VAL A 59 4.72 -24.39 -0.06
CA VAL A 59 6.17 -24.44 0.13
C VAL A 59 6.86 -23.25 -0.57
N TYR A 60 6.44 -22.90 -1.78
CA TYR A 60 6.93 -21.72 -2.48
C TYR A 60 6.60 -20.43 -1.71
N PHE A 61 5.38 -20.30 -1.18
CA PHE A 61 4.97 -19.16 -0.37
C PHE A 61 5.92 -18.99 0.83
N GLU A 62 6.13 -20.05 1.61
CA GLU A 62 6.94 -19.97 2.82
C GLU A 62 8.44 -19.78 2.54
N GLN A 63 9.00 -20.54 1.60
CA GLN A 63 10.46 -20.57 1.40
C GLN A 63 10.97 -19.50 0.43
N LYS A 64 10.15 -19.06 -0.52
CA LYS A 64 10.57 -18.13 -1.58
C LYS A 64 9.86 -16.80 -1.48
N PHE A 65 8.56 -16.79 -1.20
CA PHE A 65 7.80 -15.54 -1.15
C PHE A 65 7.96 -14.79 0.17
N CYS A 66 7.84 -15.45 1.33
CA CYS A 66 7.95 -14.80 2.64
C CYS A 66 9.23 -13.97 2.83
N PRO A 67 10.43 -14.43 2.42
CA PRO A 67 11.65 -13.62 2.48
C PRO A 67 11.61 -12.35 1.62
N LEU A 68 10.77 -12.30 0.58
CA LEU A 68 10.62 -11.15 -0.31
C LEU A 68 9.61 -10.12 0.22
N ILE A 69 8.77 -10.49 1.19
CA ILE A 69 7.74 -9.61 1.75
C ILE A 69 8.28 -8.23 2.13
N PRO A 70 9.41 -8.09 2.87
CA PRO A 70 9.93 -6.76 3.23
C PRO A 70 10.23 -5.88 2.01
N SER A 71 10.77 -6.47 0.93
CA SER A 71 11.10 -5.74 -0.30
C SER A 71 9.83 -5.34 -1.05
N ILE A 72 8.83 -6.23 -1.12
CA ILE A 72 7.54 -5.96 -1.75
C ILE A 72 6.79 -4.87 -0.98
N VAL A 73 6.76 -4.94 0.35
CA VAL A 73 6.16 -3.92 1.22
C VAL A 73 6.81 -2.56 0.99
N SER A 74 8.15 -2.49 0.90
CA SER A 74 8.85 -1.24 0.59
C SER A 74 8.44 -0.67 -0.78
N ALA A 75 8.30 -1.53 -1.80
CA ALA A 75 7.85 -1.08 -3.12
C ALA A 75 6.39 -0.60 -3.12
N LEU A 76 5.50 -1.29 -2.38
CA LEU A 76 4.11 -0.89 -2.20
C LEU A 76 3.97 0.41 -1.39
N GLU A 77 4.85 0.65 -0.42
CA GLU A 77 4.90 1.91 0.31
C GLU A 77 5.28 3.10 -0.59
N GLU A 78 6.25 2.92 -1.48
CA GLU A 78 6.55 3.95 -2.49
C GLU A 78 5.31 4.22 -3.36
N ILE A 79 4.52 3.18 -3.71
CA ILE A 79 3.28 3.32 -4.49
C ILE A 79 2.20 4.05 -3.68
N PHE A 80 2.05 3.73 -2.38
CA PHE A 80 1.14 4.42 -1.48
C PHE A 80 1.40 5.93 -1.49
N ASN A 81 2.67 6.32 -1.34
CA ASN A 81 3.07 7.72 -1.34
C ASN A 81 2.86 8.40 -2.71
N GLU A 82 3.07 7.69 -3.82
CA GLU A 82 2.89 8.22 -5.19
C GLU A 82 1.43 8.44 -5.57
N VAL A 83 0.54 7.53 -5.16
CA VAL A 83 -0.89 7.62 -5.47
C VAL A 83 -1.56 8.71 -4.64
N GLY A 84 -0.94 9.11 -3.51
CA GLY A 84 -1.51 10.07 -2.59
C GLY A 84 -2.79 9.56 -1.93
N ALA A 85 -2.98 8.24 -1.89
CA ALA A 85 -4.09 7.61 -1.20
C ALA A 85 -3.95 7.87 0.30
N ASP A 86 -5.05 8.24 0.95
CA ASP A 86 -5.17 8.13 2.39
C ASP A 86 -5.38 6.66 2.78
N THR A 87 -5.33 6.37 4.08
CA THR A 87 -5.53 5.02 4.60
C THR A 87 -6.88 4.44 4.17
N GLU A 88 -7.93 5.26 4.17
CA GLU A 88 -9.30 4.87 3.78
C GLU A 88 -9.38 4.46 2.30
N GLY A 89 -8.84 5.26 1.38
CA GLY A 89 -8.82 4.92 -0.05
C GLY A 89 -8.00 3.66 -0.36
N TRP A 90 -6.97 3.37 0.42
CA TRP A 90 -6.18 2.15 0.28
C TRP A 90 -6.89 0.92 0.86
N GLU A 91 -7.60 1.05 1.98
CA GLU A 91 -8.47 0.02 2.56
C GLU A 91 -9.62 -0.35 1.61
N ASP A 92 -10.24 0.64 0.98
CA ASP A 92 -11.26 0.42 -0.05
C ASP A 92 -10.71 -0.42 -1.20
N MET A 93 -9.53 -0.09 -1.72
CA MET A 93 -8.89 -0.85 -2.79
C MET A 93 -8.59 -2.31 -2.40
N MET A 94 -8.31 -2.58 -1.12
CA MET A 94 -8.14 -3.95 -0.61
C MET A 94 -9.47 -4.69 -0.45
N THR A 95 -10.54 -3.97 -0.12
CA THR A 95 -11.89 -4.54 0.06
C THR A 95 -12.51 -4.97 -1.27
N TYR A 96 -12.28 -4.21 -2.34
CA TYR A 96 -12.71 -4.59 -3.69
C TYR A 96 -11.92 -5.77 -4.28
N ALA A 97 -10.70 -6.01 -3.80
CA ALA A 97 -9.87 -7.13 -4.23
C ALA A 97 -10.17 -8.35 -3.34
N SER A 98 -11.19 -9.15 -3.67
CA SER A 98 -11.50 -10.48 -3.11
C SER A 98 -11.53 -10.60 -1.56
N ASN A 99 -12.62 -11.11 -0.98
CA ASN A 99 -12.73 -11.31 0.49
C ASN A 99 -11.74 -12.33 1.10
N LEU A 100 -10.82 -12.88 0.30
CA LEU A 100 -9.84 -13.87 0.72
C LEU A 100 -8.46 -13.25 0.82
N ASP A 101 -7.67 -13.71 1.78
CA ASP A 101 -6.27 -13.30 1.92
C ASP A 101 -5.44 -13.84 0.76
N THR A 102 -4.78 -12.93 0.07
CA THR A 102 -3.82 -13.21 -1.01
C THR A 102 -2.44 -12.70 -0.60
N PRO A 103 -1.35 -13.22 -1.18
CA PRO A 103 0.00 -12.73 -0.90
C PRO A 103 0.13 -11.21 -1.07
N ILE A 104 -0.51 -10.62 -2.10
CA ILE A 104 -0.46 -9.17 -2.32
C ILE A 104 -1.26 -8.39 -1.28
N LYS A 105 -2.41 -8.90 -0.81
CA LYS A 105 -3.18 -8.25 0.26
C LYS A 105 -2.43 -8.24 1.59
N ILE A 106 -1.71 -9.31 1.91
CA ILE A 106 -0.85 -9.35 3.11
C ILE A 106 0.19 -8.23 3.05
N CYS A 107 0.84 -8.05 1.89
CA CYS A 107 1.82 -7.00 1.71
C CYS A 107 1.18 -5.60 1.75
N ALA A 108 0.03 -5.41 1.10
CA ALA A 108 -0.70 -4.13 1.09
C ALA A 108 -1.20 -3.75 2.49
N ASN A 109 -1.66 -4.72 3.28
CA ASN A 109 -2.09 -4.52 4.66
C ASN A 109 -0.89 -4.18 5.58
N ALA A 110 0.26 -4.81 5.37
CA ALA A 110 1.47 -4.46 6.12
C ALA A 110 1.90 -3.01 5.91
N VAL A 111 1.68 -2.43 4.71
CA VAL A 111 1.91 -0.99 4.45
C VAL A 111 0.98 -0.13 5.30
N LEU A 112 -0.31 -0.46 5.37
CA LEU A 112 -1.26 0.29 6.20
C LEU A 112 -0.90 0.27 7.68
N VAL A 113 -0.64 -0.92 8.22
CA VAL A 113 -0.25 -1.07 9.64
C VAL A 113 1.00 -0.25 9.95
N LYS A 114 1.95 -0.19 9.01
CA LYS A 114 3.14 0.65 9.15
C LYS A 114 2.77 2.14 9.15
N LYS A 115 1.94 2.60 8.20
CA LYS A 115 1.53 4.02 8.10
C LYS A 115 0.71 4.48 9.29
N GLU A 116 -0.16 3.62 9.82
CA GLU A 116 -0.93 3.91 11.03
C GLU A 116 -0.02 4.09 12.25
N ARG A 117 0.98 3.20 12.42
CA ARG A 117 1.98 3.34 13.50
C ARG A 117 2.79 4.62 13.37
N GLU A 118 3.21 4.97 12.16
CA GLU A 118 3.93 6.23 11.89
C GLU A 118 3.07 7.46 12.22
N ALA A 119 1.79 7.45 11.87
CA ALA A 119 0.86 8.52 12.20
C ALA A 119 0.66 8.67 13.72
N GLN A 120 0.54 7.56 14.45
CA GLN A 120 0.42 7.58 15.92
C GLN A 120 1.69 8.13 16.60
N ASP A 121 2.88 7.82 16.06
CA ASP A 121 4.15 8.33 16.58
C ASP A 121 4.27 9.85 16.38
N VAL A 122 3.92 10.35 15.19
CA VAL A 122 3.91 11.79 14.87
C VAL A 122 2.95 12.56 15.78
N VAL A 123 1.74 12.02 16.01
CA VAL A 123 0.77 12.62 16.95
C VAL A 123 1.34 12.66 18.37
N SER A 124 2.00 11.60 18.81
CA SER A 124 2.63 11.53 20.13
C SER A 124 3.78 12.54 20.29
N ILE A 125 4.58 12.74 19.24
CA ILE A 125 5.65 13.76 19.21
C ILE A 125 5.05 15.17 19.25
N LYS A 126 4.00 15.43 18.47
CA LYS A 126 3.32 16.73 18.42
C LYS A 126 2.70 17.07 19.78
N LEU A 127 2.05 16.10 20.44
CA LEU A 127 1.48 16.28 21.78
C LEU A 127 2.56 16.62 22.82
N LYS A 128 3.72 15.95 22.75
CA LYS A 128 4.88 16.25 23.61
C LYS A 128 5.49 17.62 23.32
N ALA A 129 5.52 18.05 22.07
CA ALA A 129 6.00 19.38 21.67
C ALA A 129 5.06 20.50 22.17
N GLU A 130 3.74 20.32 22.04
CA GLU A 130 2.74 21.27 22.55
C GLU A 130 2.73 21.35 24.10
N GLN A 131 3.03 20.25 24.79
CA GLN A 131 3.20 20.28 26.25
C GLN A 131 4.49 21.00 26.67
N ARG A 132 5.56 20.96 25.86
CA ARG A 132 6.79 21.70 26.12
C ARG A 132 6.64 23.21 25.90
N THR A 133 5.87 23.65 24.90
CA THR A 133 5.66 25.09 24.64
C THR A 133 4.74 25.75 25.68
N LYS A 134 3.84 25.00 26.33
CA LYS A 134 3.07 25.48 27.49
C LYS A 134 3.89 25.56 28.79
N LYS A 135 5.10 25.01 28.78
CA LYS A 135 6.02 24.96 29.93
C LYS A 135 7.28 25.80 29.67
N ILE A 136 7.13 26.93 28.98
CA ILE A 136 8.10 28.02 29.10
C ILE A 136 7.81 28.65 30.46
N ASP A 137 8.51 28.15 31.48
CA ASP A 137 8.62 28.83 32.77
C ASP A 137 9.19 30.22 32.47
N LEU A 138 8.36 31.25 32.60
CA LEU A 138 8.84 32.62 32.55
C LEU A 138 9.89 32.76 33.68
N PRO A 139 11.09 33.24 33.37
CA PRO A 139 12.11 33.41 34.40
C PRO A 139 11.56 34.21 35.57
N SER A 140 11.90 33.83 36.80
CA SER A 140 11.40 34.47 38.03
C SER A 140 11.63 35.99 38.09
N TRP A 141 12.62 36.51 37.34
CA TRP A 141 12.88 37.95 37.21
C TRP A 141 11.78 38.70 36.44
N PHE A 142 10.99 38.02 35.60
CA PHE A 142 9.90 38.64 34.85
C PHE A 142 8.76 39.09 35.78
N SER A 143 8.55 38.41 36.91
CA SER A 143 7.58 38.82 37.94
C SER A 143 8.04 40.06 38.72
N GLN A 144 9.35 40.30 38.83
CA GLN A 144 9.91 41.43 39.59
C GLN A 144 9.74 42.78 38.88
N LEU A 145 9.58 42.80 37.56
CA LEU A 145 9.35 44.05 36.80
C LEU A 145 7.96 44.63 37.01
N SER A 146 6.97 43.81 37.36
CA SER A 146 5.58 44.27 37.57
C SER A 146 5.36 44.97 38.91
N SER A 147 6.26 44.79 39.89
CA SER A 147 6.10 45.30 41.25
C SER A 147 6.88 46.59 41.53
N SER A 148 7.63 47.14 40.57
CA SER A 148 8.48 48.33 40.77
C SER A 148 7.88 49.64 40.21
N MET A 149 6.57 49.70 39.97
CA MET A 149 5.85 50.92 39.57
C MET A 149 4.63 51.22 40.46
N GLY A 150 4.63 50.74 41.71
CA GLY A 150 3.64 51.08 42.74
C GLY A 150 4.17 52.12 43.71
#